data_AF-A0A0Q6PY03-F1
#
_entry.id   AF-A0A0Q6PY03-F1
#
_cell.length_a   1.000
_cell.length_b   1.000
_cell.length_c   1.000
_cell.angle_alpha   90.00
_cell.angle_beta   90.00
_cell.angle_gamma   90.00
#
_symmetry.space_group_name_H-M   'P 1'
#
loop_
_entity.id
_entity.type
_entity.pdbx_description
1 polymer ?
#
loop_
_entity_poly.entity_id
_entity_poly.type
_entity_poly.pdbx_seq_one_letter_code
_entity_poly.pdbx_strand_id
1 'polypeptide(L)'
;MVGFSRSELDSFRGKMLPDLLGTDIRLLFVGINPGLRTIAVQAHFGGGSNRFYPALYRAGIVDRRINASSGFAADDVAHLRERGIGITNLVRGASARADELTGPALRGSPDSLRTFATQNWMSAASRTRPPKTATARSTSVAMSRAGRSVS
;
A
#
# COMPACT_ATOMS: atom_id res chain seq x y z
N MET A 1 -24.21 11.05 4.52
CA MET A 1 -23.60 9.88 5.19
C MET A 1 -24.65 8.77 5.19
N VAL A 2 -24.35 7.59 4.66
CA VAL A 2 -25.30 6.46 4.71
C VAL A 2 -25.52 6.07 6.17
N GLY A 3 -26.77 6.13 6.62
CA GLY A 3 -27.15 5.67 7.96
C GLY A 3 -27.28 4.14 7.96
N PHE A 4 -26.75 3.49 8.98
CA PHE A 4 -26.96 2.07 9.24
C PHE A 4 -27.52 1.92 10.65
N SER A 5 -28.54 1.09 10.80
CA SER A 5 -28.98 0.64 12.12
C SER A 5 -27.92 -0.24 12.78
N ARG A 6 -28.04 -0.43 14.10
CA ARG A 6 -27.12 -1.28 14.86
C ARG A 6 -27.16 -2.74 14.37
N SER A 7 -28.35 -3.27 14.12
CA SER A 7 -28.54 -4.64 13.63
C SER A 7 -27.94 -4.84 12.23
N GLU A 8 -28.09 -3.87 11.33
CA GLU A 8 -27.44 -3.89 10.02
C GLU A 8 -25.91 -3.91 10.17
N LEU A 9 -25.34 -3.07 11.04
CA LEU A 9 -23.90 -3.06 11.28
C LEU A 9 -23.42 -4.41 11.84
N ASP A 10 -24.13 -4.97 12.81
CA ASP A 10 -23.76 -6.26 13.41
C ASP A 10 -23.80 -7.42 12.39
N SER A 11 -24.63 -7.32 11.34
CA SER A 11 -24.63 -8.29 10.23
C SER A 11 -23.32 -8.36 9.43
N PHE A 12 -22.42 -7.38 9.61
CA PHE A 12 -21.10 -7.35 8.96
C PHE A 12 -19.99 -7.95 9.82
N ARG A 13 -20.28 -8.41 11.03
CA ARG A 13 -19.28 -9.02 11.92
C ARG A 13 -18.62 -10.23 11.25
N GLY A 14 -17.30 -10.31 11.35
CA GLY A 14 -16.49 -11.37 10.75
C GLY A 14 -16.33 -11.29 9.22
N LYS A 15 -17.11 -10.46 8.52
CA LYS A 15 -16.94 -10.25 7.07
C LYS A 15 -15.61 -9.56 6.78
N MET A 16 -15.11 -9.78 5.57
CA MET A 16 -13.82 -9.28 5.11
C MET A 16 -14.00 -8.17 4.08
N LEU A 17 -13.00 -7.29 4.00
CA LEU A 17 -12.85 -6.33 2.92
C LEU A 17 -11.63 -6.71 2.09
N PRO A 18 -11.72 -6.79 0.76
CA PRO A 18 -10.54 -7.00 -0.08
C PRO A 18 -9.48 -5.93 0.15
N ASP A 19 -8.21 -6.32 0.05
CA ASP A 19 -7.11 -5.37 0.11
C ASP A 19 -7.18 -4.41 -1.09
N LEU A 20 -6.92 -3.13 -0.85
CA LEU A 20 -6.72 -2.17 -1.93
C LEU A 20 -5.26 -2.24 -2.32
N LEU A 21 -4.97 -2.89 -3.44
CA LEU A 21 -3.61 -3.02 -3.95
C LEU A 21 -3.52 -2.45 -5.37
N GLY A 22 -2.33 -1.94 -5.68
CA GLY A 22 -1.88 -1.57 -7.01
C GLY A 22 -0.66 -2.39 -7.40
N THR A 23 -0.23 -2.29 -8.65
CA THR A 23 0.91 -3.05 -9.17
C THR A 23 2.28 -2.52 -8.74
N ASP A 24 2.36 -1.27 -8.28
CA ASP A 24 3.59 -0.60 -7.82
C ASP A 24 3.36 0.07 -6.45
N ILE A 25 3.34 -0.74 -5.38
CA ILE A 25 3.12 -0.24 -4.03
C ILE A 25 4.40 0.39 -3.50
N ARG A 26 4.32 1.69 -3.19
CA ARG A 26 5.37 2.51 -2.58
C ARG A 26 5.12 2.77 -1.10
N LEU A 27 3.83 2.79 -0.72
CA LEU A 27 3.38 3.03 0.65
C LEU A 27 2.21 2.09 0.97
N LEU A 28 2.37 1.25 1.99
CA LEU A 28 1.32 0.33 2.45
C LEU A 28 0.80 0.79 3.81
N PHE A 29 -0.48 1.14 3.87
CA PHE A 29 -1.18 1.34 5.13
C PHE A 29 -1.75 0.02 5.64
N VAL A 30 -1.54 -0.23 6.93
CA VAL A 30 -2.02 -1.45 7.60
C VAL A 30 -2.93 -1.04 8.73
N GLY A 31 -4.23 -1.25 8.56
CA GLY A 31 -5.20 -1.16 9.65
C GLY A 31 -5.06 -2.35 10.60
N ILE A 32 -5.59 -2.24 11.82
CA ILE A 32 -5.63 -3.37 12.75
C ILE A 32 -6.64 -4.40 12.23
N ASN A 33 -7.88 -3.96 12.02
CA ASN A 33 -8.95 -4.75 11.45
C ASN A 33 -10.02 -3.82 10.85
N PRO A 34 -10.84 -4.27 9.90
CA PRO A 34 -11.92 -3.45 9.40
C PRO A 34 -13.00 -3.26 10.48
N GLY A 35 -13.44 -2.03 10.69
CA GLY A 35 -14.66 -1.77 11.47
C GLY A 35 -15.91 -2.23 10.70
N LEU A 36 -17.03 -2.48 11.40
CA LEU A 36 -18.29 -2.89 10.76
C LEU A 36 -18.72 -1.92 9.64
N ARG A 37 -18.59 -0.61 9.87
CA ARG A 37 -18.94 0.41 8.87
C ARG A 37 -18.04 0.39 7.64
N THR A 38 -16.76 0.06 7.80
CA THR A 38 -15.79 -0.11 6.70
C THR A 38 -16.26 -1.22 5.74
N ILE A 39 -16.79 -2.32 6.29
CA ILE A 39 -17.42 -3.37 5.46
C ILE A 39 -18.72 -2.86 4.86
N ALA A 40 -19.59 -2.22 5.65
CA ALA A 40 -20.90 -1.80 5.19
C ALA A 40 -20.85 -0.86 3.97
N VAL A 41 -19.84 0.02 3.91
CA VAL A 41 -19.66 0.93 2.78
C VAL A 41 -18.65 0.43 1.74
N GLN A 42 -18.03 -0.74 1.96
CA GLN A 42 -16.98 -1.30 1.09
C GLN A 42 -15.80 -0.32 0.83
N ALA A 43 -15.37 0.40 1.86
CA ALA A 43 -14.22 1.29 1.76
C ALA A 43 -13.37 1.29 3.03
N HIS A 44 -12.07 1.06 2.85
CA HIS A 44 -11.09 1.11 3.93
C HIS A 44 -11.17 2.45 4.66
N PHE A 45 -11.12 2.43 5.98
CA PHE A 45 -11.25 3.61 6.83
C PHE A 45 -12.53 4.45 6.58
N GLY A 46 -13.60 3.86 6.04
CA GLY A 46 -14.87 4.53 5.72
C GLY A 46 -15.76 4.93 6.91
N GLY A 47 -15.22 4.94 8.13
CA GLY A 47 -15.93 5.47 9.30
C GLY A 47 -16.09 6.98 9.19
N GLY A 48 -17.29 7.52 9.42
CA GLY A 48 -17.56 8.96 9.23
C GLY A 48 -16.70 9.90 10.10
N SER A 49 -16.19 9.41 11.24
CA SER A 49 -15.26 10.13 12.13
C SER A 49 -13.79 9.78 11.89
N ASN A 50 -13.49 8.85 10.98
CA ASN A 50 -12.12 8.42 10.73
C ASN A 50 -11.33 9.53 10.02
N ARG A 51 -10.14 9.85 10.54
CA ARG A 51 -9.31 10.95 10.03
C ARG A 51 -8.30 10.54 8.95
N PHE A 52 -8.30 9.29 8.50
CA PHE A 52 -7.33 8.76 7.56
C PHE A 52 -7.22 9.61 6.27
N TYR A 53 -8.28 9.72 5.48
CA TYR A 53 -8.24 10.50 4.23
C TYR A 53 -8.04 12.01 4.44
N PRO A 54 -8.70 12.66 5.42
CA PRO A 54 -8.38 14.05 5.76
C PRO A 54 -6.90 14.26 6.11
N ALA A 55 -6.27 13.31 6.82
CA ALA A 55 -4.85 13.39 7.15
C ALA A 55 -3.96 13.18 5.93
N LEU A 56 -4.25 12.21 5.05
CA LEU A 56 -3.52 12.01 3.80
C LEU A 56 -3.50 13.27 2.93
N TYR A 57 -4.66 13.92 2.79
CA TYR A 57 -4.78 15.14 2.01
C TYR A 57 -3.98 16.30 2.65
N ARG A 58 -4.11 16.50 3.96
CA ARG A 58 -3.37 17.56 4.68
C ARG A 58 -1.86 17.35 4.66
N ALA A 59 -1.41 16.10 4.61
CA ALA A 59 0.00 15.74 4.49
C ALA A 59 0.53 15.84 3.05
N GLY A 60 -0.32 16.12 2.05
CA GLY A 60 0.07 16.15 0.64
C GLY A 60 0.35 14.77 0.03
N ILE A 61 0.00 13.68 0.72
CA ILE A 61 0.17 12.31 0.23
C ILE A 61 -0.78 12.02 -0.93
N VAL A 62 -2.01 12.55 -0.83
CA VAL A 62 -2.97 12.66 -1.93
C VAL A 62 -3.23 14.14 -2.20
N ASP A 63 -3.45 14.50 -3.46
CA ASP A 63 -3.63 15.90 -3.89
C ASP A 63 -5.11 16.32 -4.00
N ARG A 64 -6.03 15.38 -3.72
CA ARG A 64 -7.46 15.63 -3.63
C ARG A 64 -8.11 15.00 -2.41
N ARG A 65 -9.25 15.55 -2.02
CA ARG A 65 -10.02 15.03 -0.88
C ARG A 65 -10.77 13.77 -1.29
N ILE A 66 -10.56 12.69 -0.54
CA ILE A 66 -11.29 11.42 -0.68
C ILE A 66 -12.32 11.33 0.45
N ASN A 67 -13.58 11.02 0.10
CA ASN A 67 -14.64 10.78 1.08
C ASN A 67 -15.14 9.33 1.01
N ALA A 68 -14.49 8.46 1.78
CA ALA A 68 -14.86 7.05 1.86
C ALA A 68 -16.11 6.76 2.72
N SER A 69 -16.78 7.78 3.30
CA SER A 69 -17.87 7.57 4.28
C SER A 69 -19.14 6.95 3.70
N SER A 70 -19.23 6.87 2.36
CA SER A 70 -20.33 6.24 1.61
C SER A 70 -19.78 5.26 0.56
N GLY A 71 -18.54 4.79 0.73
CA GLY A 71 -17.85 3.92 -0.19
C GLY A 71 -16.79 4.64 -1.02
N PHE A 72 -16.01 3.89 -1.78
CA PHE A 72 -15.03 4.46 -2.69
C PHE A 72 -15.67 4.80 -4.03
N ALA A 73 -15.39 6.00 -4.54
CA ALA A 73 -15.55 6.26 -5.96
C ALA A 73 -14.47 5.50 -6.76
N ALA A 74 -14.79 5.08 -7.98
CA ALA A 74 -13.84 4.37 -8.85
C ALA A 74 -12.56 5.19 -9.05
N ASP A 75 -12.70 6.49 -9.29
CA ASP A 75 -11.58 7.40 -9.46
C ASP A 75 -10.73 7.47 -8.19
N ASP A 76 -11.33 7.48 -6.98
CA ASP A 76 -10.57 7.51 -5.73
C ASP A 76 -9.66 6.28 -5.59
N VAL A 77 -10.16 5.10 -5.98
CA VAL A 77 -9.36 3.88 -6.02
C VAL A 77 -8.22 3.99 -7.04
N ALA A 78 -8.52 4.49 -8.24
CA ALA A 78 -7.50 4.69 -9.28
C ALA A 78 -6.40 5.64 -8.80
N HIS A 79 -6.77 6.78 -8.21
CA HIS A 79 -5.84 7.76 -7.68
C HIS A 79 -4.95 7.19 -6.56
N LEU A 80 -5.52 6.44 -5.62
CA LEU A 80 -4.72 5.77 -4.59
C LEU A 80 -3.68 4.82 -5.21
N ARG A 81 -4.09 4.03 -6.22
CA ARG A 81 -3.20 3.11 -6.94
C ARG A 81 -2.11 3.84 -7.72
N GLU A 82 -2.44 4.92 -8.42
CA GLU A 82 -1.48 5.75 -9.18
C GLU A 82 -0.43 6.40 -8.27
N ARG A 83 -0.83 6.78 -7.06
CA ARG A 83 0.10 7.30 -6.03
C ARG A 83 0.94 6.20 -5.38
N GLY A 84 0.77 4.93 -5.79
CA GLY A 84 1.46 3.78 -5.23
C GLY A 84 1.01 3.43 -3.81
N ILE A 85 -0.21 3.78 -3.44
CA ILE A 85 -0.76 3.53 -2.10
C ILE A 85 -1.51 2.19 -2.10
N GLY A 86 -1.09 1.30 -1.20
CA GLY A 86 -1.81 0.08 -0.83
C GLY A 86 -2.47 0.21 0.54
N ILE A 87 -3.57 -0.52 0.76
CA ILE A 87 -4.26 -0.60 2.05
C ILE A 87 -4.63 -2.05 2.34
N THR A 88 -4.27 -2.53 3.53
CA THR A 88 -4.62 -3.85 4.06
C THR A 88 -4.97 -3.78 5.55
N ASN A 89 -5.36 -4.90 6.15
CA ASN A 89 -5.56 -5.04 7.59
C ASN A 89 -4.79 -6.23 8.13
N LEU A 90 -4.24 -6.06 9.34
CA LEU A 90 -3.51 -7.07 10.08
C LEU A 90 -4.41 -8.29 10.37
N VAL A 91 -5.62 -8.03 10.87
CA VAL A 91 -6.69 -9.03 11.03
C VAL A 91 -7.76 -8.81 9.97
N ARG A 92 -8.19 -9.90 9.33
CA ARG A 92 -9.09 -9.86 8.16
C ARG A 92 -10.56 -9.61 8.51
N GLY A 93 -11.04 -10.18 9.61
CA GLY A 93 -12.46 -10.15 9.98
C GLY A 93 -12.86 -8.84 10.66
N ALA A 94 -14.06 -8.36 10.34
CA ALA A 94 -14.58 -7.12 10.92
C ALA A 94 -15.13 -7.28 12.34
N SER A 95 -14.93 -6.25 13.15
CA SER A 95 -15.48 -6.15 14.51
C SER A 95 -16.01 -4.74 14.79
N ALA A 96 -16.79 -4.58 15.85
CA ALA A 96 -17.28 -3.26 16.25
C ALA A 96 -16.16 -2.44 16.91
N ARG A 97 -15.27 -3.13 17.64
CA ARG A 97 -14.12 -2.55 18.33
C ARG A 97 -12.87 -3.41 18.18
N ALA A 98 -11.71 -2.76 18.18
CA ALA A 98 -10.42 -3.44 18.03
C ALA A 98 -10.08 -4.33 19.24
N ASP A 99 -10.63 -4.05 20.43
CA ASP A 99 -10.45 -4.85 21.65
C ASP A 99 -11.26 -6.16 21.65
N GLU A 100 -12.20 -6.33 20.71
CA GLU A 100 -12.88 -7.61 20.45
C GLU A 100 -11.97 -8.63 19.75
N LEU A 101 -10.78 -8.22 19.29
CA LEU A 101 -9.81 -9.11 18.67
C LEU A 101 -9.15 -9.98 19.75
N THR A 102 -9.33 -11.30 19.61
CA THR A 102 -8.73 -12.26 20.53
C THR A 102 -7.24 -12.43 20.28
N GLY A 103 -6.49 -12.78 21.32
CA GLY A 103 -5.04 -13.01 21.25
C GLY A 103 -4.57 -13.95 20.12
N PRO A 104 -5.27 -15.07 19.81
CA PRO A 104 -4.90 -15.94 18.70
C PRO A 104 -4.91 -15.24 17.33
N ALA A 105 -5.90 -14.38 17.06
CA ALA A 105 -5.99 -13.67 15.79
C ALA A 105 -4.81 -12.69 15.62
N LEU A 106 -4.45 -11.98 16.69
CA LEU A 106 -3.34 -11.02 16.66
C LEU A 106 -1.96 -11.70 16.56
N ARG A 107 -1.75 -12.85 17.22
CA ARG A 107 -0.44 -13.52 17.27
C ARG A 107 0.10 -13.97 15.92
N GLY A 108 -0.75 -14.51 15.03
CA GLY A 108 -0.32 -14.96 13.70
C GLY A 108 -0.28 -13.87 12.62
N SER A 109 -0.77 -12.68 12.96
CA SER A 109 -0.94 -11.61 11.96
C SER A 109 0.37 -10.96 11.49
N PRO A 110 1.41 -10.77 12.32
CA PRO A 110 2.69 -10.21 11.86
C PRO A 110 3.38 -11.06 10.78
N ASP A 111 3.39 -12.39 10.91
CA ASP A 111 4.00 -13.28 9.92
C ASP A 111 3.20 -13.30 8.60
N SER A 112 1.87 -13.27 8.72
CA SER A 112 0.97 -13.13 7.58
C SER A 112 1.22 -11.81 6.84
N LEU A 113 1.38 -10.70 7.57
CA LEU A 113 1.70 -9.40 7.01
C LEU A 113 3.09 -9.37 6.38
N ARG A 114 4.09 -10.00 6.99
CA ARG A 114 5.45 -10.10 6.42
C ARG A 114 5.43 -10.86 5.10
N THR A 115 4.71 -11.98 5.05
CA THR A 115 4.54 -12.78 3.84
C THR A 115 3.86 -11.97 2.75
N PHE A 116 2.76 -11.31 3.10
CA PHE A 116 2.03 -10.42 2.20
C PHE A 116 2.91 -9.29 1.68
N ALA A 117 3.63 -8.59 2.55
CA ALA A 117 4.52 -7.50 2.16
C ALA A 117 5.63 -8.01 1.24
N THR A 118 6.23 -9.17 1.54
CA THR A 118 7.27 -9.78 0.70
C THR A 118 6.76 -10.05 -0.72
N GLN A 119 5.59 -10.68 -0.83
CA GLN A 119 4.97 -11.00 -2.12
C GLN A 119 4.63 -9.74 -2.93
N ASN A 120 4.11 -8.70 -2.28
CA ASN A 120 3.63 -7.50 -2.96
C ASN A 120 4.72 -6.43 -3.15
N TRP A 121 5.81 -6.46 -2.37
CA TRP A 121 6.93 -5.51 -2.46
C TRP A 121 8.03 -5.97 -3.43
N MET A 122 8.31 -7.27 -3.52
CA MET A 122 9.34 -7.80 -4.43
C MET A 122 8.99 -7.61 -5.92
N SER A 123 7.71 -7.46 -6.25
CA SER A 123 7.25 -7.11 -7.61
C SER A 123 7.57 -5.66 -8.02
N ALA A 124 7.80 -4.76 -7.06
CA ALA A 124 8.16 -3.35 -7.28
C ALA A 124 9.68 -3.14 -7.23
N ALA A 125 10.36 -3.70 -6.23
CA ALA A 125 11.81 -3.52 -6.02
C ALA A 125 12.70 -4.06 -7.15
N SER A 126 12.20 -5.05 -7.92
CA SER A 126 12.92 -5.61 -9.06
C SER A 126 12.98 -4.67 -10.28
N ARG A 127 12.23 -3.55 -10.29
CA ARG A 127 12.13 -2.62 -11.43
C ARG A 127 12.90 -1.31 -11.23
N THR A 128 13.30 -0.98 -10.01
CA THR A 128 13.88 0.33 -9.66
C THR A 128 15.38 0.30 -9.39
N ARG A 129 16.13 -0.74 -9.76
CA ARG A 129 17.59 -0.64 -9.72
C ARG A 129 18.05 0.15 -10.95
N PRO A 130 18.45 1.44 -10.84
CA PRO A 130 19.10 2.10 -11.97
C PRO A 130 20.32 1.27 -12.38
N PRO A 131 20.64 1.16 -13.69
CA PRO A 131 21.85 0.48 -14.10
C PRO A 131 23.03 1.13 -13.36
N LYS A 132 23.89 0.32 -12.75
CA LYS A 132 25.20 0.82 -12.28
C LYS A 132 25.83 1.47 -13.50
N THR A 133 25.96 2.78 -13.52
CA THR A 133 26.77 3.48 -14.51
C THR A 133 28.16 2.87 -14.40
N ALA A 134 28.51 2.04 -15.37
CA ALA A 134 29.86 1.55 -15.51
C ALA A 134 30.71 2.77 -15.83
N THR A 135 31.41 3.31 -14.84
CA THR A 135 32.51 4.23 -15.09
C THR A 135 33.56 3.46 -15.87
N ALA A 136 33.51 3.56 -17.19
CA ALA A 136 34.56 3.08 -18.07
C ALA A 136 35.82 3.88 -17.73
N ARG A 137 36.72 3.27 -16.95
CA ARG A 137 38.10 3.76 -16.88
C ARG A 137 38.72 3.42 -18.22
N SER A 138 38.86 4.44 -19.07
CA SER A 138 39.77 4.37 -20.21
C SER A 138 41.19 4.34 -19.65
N THR A 139 41.81 3.18 -19.67
CA THR A 139 43.26 3.04 -19.62
C THR A 139 43.71 2.31 -20.86
N SER A 140 44.08 3.07 -21.90
CA SER A 140 45.04 2.59 -22.89
C SER A 140 46.17 3.62 -23.01
N VAL A 141 47.22 3.41 -22.22
CA VAL A 141 48.56 3.85 -22.59
C VAL A 141 49.45 2.63 -22.41
N ALA A 142 49.77 1.98 -23.52
CA ALA A 142 50.84 1.00 -23.61
C ALA A 142 51.46 1.07 -25.02
N MET A 143 52.56 1.81 -25.07
CA MET A 143 53.79 1.68 -25.86
C MET A 143 53.88 0.77 -27.11
N SER A 144 54.61 1.35 -28.09
CA SER A 144 55.54 0.73 -29.06
C SER A 144 54.89 0.19 -30.35
N ARG A 145 55.36 0.49 -31.56
CA ARG A 145 56.76 0.46 -32.03
C ARG A 145 56.85 1.00 -33.48
N ALA A 146 58.08 1.40 -33.83
CA ALA A 146 58.71 1.37 -35.15
C ALA A 146 58.31 2.38 -36.25
N GLY A 147 59.33 3.05 -36.79
CA GLY A 147 59.30 3.55 -38.18
C GLY A 147 59.85 4.96 -38.37
N ARG A 148 61.17 5.15 -38.29
CA ARG A 148 61.83 6.22 -39.06
C ARG A 148 63.11 5.69 -39.70
N SER A 149 62.97 5.39 -40.98
CA SER A 149 64.04 5.39 -41.97
C SER A 149 63.87 6.68 -42.76
N VAL A 150 64.88 7.55 -42.76
CA VAL A 150 65.18 8.44 -43.89
C VAL A 150 66.69 8.63 -43.90
N SER A 151 67.21 8.56 -45.13
CA SER A 151 68.60 8.67 -45.59
C SER A 151 69.38 9.87 -45.10
#